data_AF-A0A6C2UQ00-F1
#
_entry.id   AF-A0A6C2UQ00-F1
#
_cell.length_a   1.000
_cell.length_b   1.000
_cell.length_c   1.000
_cell.angle_alpha   90.00
_cell.angle_beta   90.00
_cell.angle_gamma   90.00
#
_symmetry.space_group_name_H-M   'P 1'
#
loop_
_entity.id
_entity.type
_entity.pdbx_description
1 polymer ?
#
loop_
_entity_poly.entity_id
_entity_poly.type
_entity_poly.pdbx_seq_one_letter_code
_entity_poly.pdbx_strand_id
1 'polypeptide(L)'
;MKVMRCKHCLMKAEPRNGNCPACGIVPNKPKGDLSPGERRVRLHARGIRLMAMFHLVGAGAGLIMIPFFPAPLAMAVLAVVNLLLAFGLARYALPAYKAATVYYFLIGMVNVISIQHGAIHLGGIAMALLGLYLVGNSTAKAVFERRLPELL
;
A
#
# COMPACT_ATOMS: atom_id res chain seq x y z
N MET A 1 -14.10 16.96 18.90
CA MET A 1 -12.74 16.46 19.19
C MET A 1 -11.78 17.01 18.13
N LYS A 2 -10.46 17.13 18.37
CA LYS A 2 -9.53 17.74 17.39
C LYS A 2 -8.99 16.69 16.42
N VAL A 3 -9.19 16.89 15.11
CA VAL A 3 -8.55 16.09 14.07
C VAL A 3 -7.03 16.17 14.21
N MET A 4 -6.35 15.02 14.27
CA MET A 4 -4.90 14.96 14.41
C MET A 4 -4.27 13.98 13.42
N ARG A 5 -3.00 14.22 13.07
CA ARG A 5 -2.23 13.30 12.23
C ARG A 5 -1.52 12.28 13.11
N CYS A 6 -1.82 10.99 12.94
CA CYS A 6 -1.16 9.93 13.70
C CYS A 6 0.31 9.78 13.26
N LYS A 7 1.28 9.80 14.18
CA LYS A 7 2.72 9.66 13.88
C LYS A 7 3.13 8.26 13.42
N HIS A 8 2.27 7.26 13.64
CA HIS A 8 2.54 5.86 13.29
C HIS A 8 2.13 5.56 11.84
N CYS A 9 0.90 5.87 11.45
CA CYS A 9 0.33 5.59 10.12
C CYS A 9 0.13 6.83 9.22
N LEU A 10 0.41 8.04 9.74
CA LEU A 10 0.29 9.33 9.04
C LEU A 10 -1.13 9.70 8.58
N MET A 11 -2.15 8.93 8.97
CA MET A 11 -3.54 9.25 8.72
C MET A 11 -3.98 10.46 9.55
N LYS A 12 -4.69 11.39 8.92
CA LYS A 12 -5.43 12.45 9.61
C LYS A 12 -6.82 11.91 9.93
N ALA A 13 -7.15 11.77 11.20
CA ALA A 13 -8.47 11.34 11.64
C ALA A 13 -8.71 11.76 13.09
N GLU A 14 -9.97 11.75 13.51
CA GLU A 14 -10.30 11.88 14.93
C GLU A 14 -10.05 10.54 15.64
N PRO A 15 -9.36 10.55 16.80
CA PRO A 15 -9.17 9.33 17.58
C PRO A 15 -10.52 8.76 18.03
N ARG A 16 -10.67 7.43 17.98
CA ARG A 16 -11.84 6.72 18.51
C ARG A 16 -11.39 5.93 19.74
N ASN A 17 -12.01 6.19 20.89
CA ASN A 17 -11.61 5.60 22.18
C ASN A 17 -10.11 5.81 22.49
N GLY A 18 -9.59 7.01 22.19
CA GLY A 18 -8.17 7.33 22.38
C GLY A 18 -7.21 6.72 21.36
N ASN A 19 -7.68 5.89 20.42
CA ASN A 19 -6.85 5.19 19.44
C ASN A 19 -7.00 5.77 18.03
N CYS A 20 -5.94 5.65 17.21
CA CYS A 20 -6.04 6.00 15.81
C CYS A 20 -6.98 5.04 15.07
N PRO A 21 -8.01 5.53 14.34
CA PRO A 21 -9.00 4.65 13.70
C PRO A 21 -8.44 3.85 12.50
N ALA A 22 -7.22 4.16 12.04
CA ALA A 22 -6.56 3.42 10.97
C ALA A 22 -5.65 2.31 11.52
N CYS A 23 -4.74 2.63 12.44
CA CYS A 23 -3.75 1.67 12.92
C CYS A 23 -4.01 1.14 14.34
N GLY A 24 -5.06 1.57 15.03
CA GLY A 24 -5.40 1.12 16.38
C GLY A 24 -4.47 1.60 17.51
N ILE A 25 -3.33 2.21 17.18
CA ILE A 25 -2.33 2.68 18.16
C ILE A 25 -2.73 4.04 18.74
N VAL A 26 -2.50 4.24 20.04
CA VAL A 26 -2.64 5.54 20.72
C VAL A 26 -1.82 6.62 20.01
N PRO A 27 -2.43 7.73 19.55
CA PRO A 27 -1.72 8.81 18.89
C PRO A 27 -0.64 9.40 19.81
N ASN A 28 0.61 9.41 19.34
CA ASN A 28 1.81 9.90 20.07
C ASN A 28 2.42 8.95 21.11
N LYS A 29 2.00 7.69 21.18
CA LYS A 29 2.69 6.70 22.01
C LYS A 29 4.19 6.66 21.63
N PRO A 30 5.12 6.77 22.60
CA PRO A 30 6.56 6.70 22.31
C PRO A 30 6.92 5.39 21.62
N LYS A 31 7.93 5.43 20.74
CA LYS A 31 8.33 4.23 19.97
C LYS A 31 8.84 3.09 20.86
N GLY A 32 9.46 3.41 21.99
CA GLY A 32 9.96 2.44 22.97
C GLY A 32 8.84 1.60 23.58
N ASP A 33 7.68 2.22 23.81
CA ASP A 33 6.56 1.63 24.55
C ASP A 33 5.63 0.81 23.66
N LEU A 34 5.94 0.68 22.36
CA LEU A 34 5.14 -0.09 21.43
C LEU A 34 5.30 -1.58 21.70
N SER A 35 4.18 -2.29 21.85
CA SER A 35 4.15 -3.75 21.90
C SER A 35 4.66 -4.36 20.58
N PRO A 36 5.08 -5.63 20.56
CA PRO A 36 5.48 -6.30 19.33
C PRO A 36 4.41 -6.24 18.23
N GLY A 37 3.12 -6.38 18.60
CA GLY A 37 1.99 -6.26 17.68
C GLY A 37 1.86 -4.85 17.11
N GLU A 38 1.95 -3.81 17.95
CA GLU A 38 1.91 -2.40 17.50
C GLU A 38 3.08 -2.05 16.58
N ARG A 39 4.28 -2.61 16.84
CA ARG A 39 5.44 -2.44 15.96
C ARG A 39 5.18 -3.04 14.58
N ARG A 40 4.60 -4.23 14.52
CA ARG A 40 4.23 -4.90 13.25
C ARG A 40 3.16 -4.10 12.50
N VAL A 41 2.10 -3.67 13.18
CA VAL A 41 1.05 -2.81 12.60
C VAL A 41 1.63 -1.51 12.06
N ARG A 42 2.52 -0.87 12.82
CA ARG A 42 3.21 0.35 12.37
C ARG A 42 4.04 0.10 11.12
N LEU A 43 4.77 -1.01 11.04
CA LEU A 43 5.55 -1.38 9.85
C LEU A 43 4.64 -1.49 8.62
N HIS A 44 3.57 -2.30 8.70
CA HIS A 44 2.64 -2.46 7.58
C HIS A 44 1.90 -1.17 7.23
N ALA A 45 1.46 -0.39 8.23
CA ALA A 45 0.80 0.89 7.98
C ALA A 45 1.71 1.87 7.21
N ARG A 46 3.01 1.88 7.52
CA ARG A 46 4.01 2.67 6.76
C ARG A 46 4.33 2.04 5.41
N GLY A 47 4.39 0.71 5.33
CA GLY A 47 4.57 -0.02 4.08
C GLY A 47 3.45 0.27 3.07
N ILE A 48 2.18 0.26 3.52
CA ILE A 48 1.02 0.66 2.72
C ILE A 48 1.15 2.09 2.20
N ARG A 49 1.64 3.03 3.03
CA ARG A 49 1.91 4.41 2.61
C ARG A 49 3.02 4.50 1.57
N LEU A 50 4.10 3.74 1.75
CA LEU A 50 5.18 3.66 0.79
C LEU A 50 4.69 3.09 -0.55
N MET A 51 3.89 2.04 -0.52
CA MET A 51 3.27 1.46 -1.72
C MET A 51 2.32 2.44 -2.41
N ALA A 52 1.54 3.22 -1.65
CA ALA A 52 0.74 4.30 -2.20
C ALA A 52 1.60 5.36 -2.93
N MET A 53 2.78 5.69 -2.41
CA MET A 53 3.72 6.59 -3.09
C MET A 53 4.29 5.97 -4.36
N PHE A 54 4.67 4.70 -4.35
CA PHE A 54 5.15 4.02 -5.57
C PHE A 54 4.09 4.00 -6.67
N HIS A 55 2.82 3.76 -6.33
CA HIS A 55 1.74 3.88 -7.29
C HIS A 55 1.60 5.31 -7.83
N LEU A 56 1.74 6.33 -7.00
CA LEU A 56 1.70 7.72 -7.46
C LEU A 56 2.85 8.05 -8.43
N VAL A 57 4.07 7.58 -8.11
CA VAL A 57 5.24 7.71 -9.00
C VAL A 57 5.02 6.95 -10.31
N GLY A 58 4.53 5.71 -10.23
CA GLY A 58 4.23 4.88 -11.40
C GLY A 58 3.16 5.49 -12.30
N ALA A 59 2.13 6.11 -11.71
CA ALA A 59 1.14 6.87 -12.48
C ALA A 59 1.76 8.07 -13.20
N GLY A 60 2.57 8.88 -12.50
CA GLY A 60 3.25 10.03 -13.10
C GLY A 60 4.18 9.63 -14.24
N ALA A 61 5.00 8.59 -14.03
CA ALA A 61 5.86 8.03 -15.07
C ALA A 61 5.03 7.50 -16.26
N GLY A 62 3.93 6.79 -15.99
CA GLY A 62 3.02 6.28 -17.01
C GLY A 62 2.44 7.40 -17.87
N LEU A 63 1.98 8.51 -17.27
CA LEU A 63 1.45 9.67 -17.98
C LEU A 63 2.49 10.34 -18.87
N ILE A 64 3.73 10.51 -18.39
CA ILE A 64 4.83 11.09 -19.18
C ILE A 64 5.20 10.20 -20.37
N MET A 65 5.08 8.88 -20.22
CA MET A 65 5.45 7.90 -21.24
C MET A 65 4.37 7.66 -22.31
N ILE A 66 3.15 8.19 -22.16
CA ILE A 66 2.04 8.02 -23.10
C ILE A 66 2.43 8.26 -24.57
N PRO A 67 3.07 9.39 -24.96
CA PRO A 67 3.35 9.68 -26.37
C PRO A 67 4.44 8.79 -26.97
N PHE A 68 5.18 8.04 -26.14
CA PHE A 68 6.31 7.21 -26.57
C PHE A 68 5.98 5.71 -26.61
N PHE A 69 4.80 5.31 -26.13
CA PHE A 69 4.41 3.90 -26.05
C PHE A 69 3.52 3.50 -27.23
N PRO A 70 3.69 2.31 -27.83
CA PRO A 70 2.90 1.86 -28.97
C PRO A 70 1.41 1.66 -28.66
N ALA A 71 1.04 1.57 -27.37
CA ALA A 71 -0.33 1.44 -26.90
C ALA A 71 -0.67 2.56 -25.89
N PRO A 72 -0.91 3.80 -26.33
CA PRO A 72 -1.10 4.96 -25.45
C PRO A 72 -2.34 4.82 -24.56
N LEU A 73 -3.41 4.20 -25.08
CA LEU A 73 -4.63 3.95 -24.29
C LEU A 73 -4.37 2.99 -23.12
N ALA A 74 -3.60 1.92 -23.34
CA ALA A 74 -3.25 0.97 -22.29
C ALA A 74 -2.41 1.64 -21.19
N MET A 75 -1.48 2.52 -21.58
CA MET A 75 -0.68 3.32 -20.64
C MET A 75 -1.54 4.29 -19.84
N ALA A 76 -2.51 4.96 -20.47
CA ALA A 76 -3.44 5.85 -19.79
C ALA A 76 -4.29 5.09 -18.75
N VAL A 77 -4.83 3.91 -19.11
CA VAL A 77 -5.59 3.05 -18.19
C VAL A 77 -4.71 2.62 -17.02
N LEU A 78 -3.47 2.17 -17.28
CA LEU A 78 -2.54 1.77 -16.22
C LEU A 78 -2.21 2.93 -15.27
N ALA A 79 -2.02 4.15 -15.80
CA ALA A 79 -1.81 5.34 -14.98
C ALA A 79 -3.02 5.64 -14.09
N VAL A 80 -4.24 5.56 -14.62
CA VAL A 80 -5.48 5.73 -13.84
C VAL A 80 -5.59 4.68 -12.73
N VAL A 81 -5.35 3.40 -13.04
CA VAL A 81 -5.36 2.33 -12.04
C VAL A 81 -4.36 2.61 -10.92
N ASN A 82 -3.15 3.07 -11.26
CA ASN A 82 -2.14 3.44 -10.28
C ASN A 82 -2.58 4.64 -9.42
N LEU A 83 -3.21 5.68 -10.00
CA LEU A 83 -3.75 6.79 -9.22
C LEU A 83 -4.84 6.34 -8.24
N LEU A 84 -5.76 5.49 -8.68
CA LEU A 84 -6.83 4.95 -7.83
C LEU A 84 -6.26 4.12 -6.67
N LEU A 85 -5.26 3.27 -6.94
CA LEU A 85 -4.56 2.51 -5.91
C LEU A 85 -3.80 3.43 -4.94
N ALA A 86 -3.06 4.41 -5.44
CA ALA A 86 -2.36 5.39 -4.61
C ALA A 86 -3.32 6.10 -3.64
N PHE A 87 -4.45 6.58 -4.17
CA PHE A 87 -5.47 7.27 -3.40
C PHE A 87 -6.13 6.36 -2.36
N GLY A 88 -6.55 5.16 -2.78
CA GLY A 88 -7.24 4.20 -1.92
C GLY A 88 -6.35 3.67 -0.78
N LEU A 89 -5.09 3.32 -1.10
CA LEU A 89 -4.10 2.88 -0.10
C LEU A 89 -3.74 3.99 0.88
N ALA A 90 -3.58 5.23 0.39
CA ALA A 90 -3.31 6.39 1.26
C ALA A 90 -4.44 6.68 2.27
N ARG A 91 -5.65 6.18 2.00
CA ARG A 91 -6.82 6.29 2.88
C ARG A 91 -7.15 5.01 3.64
N TYR A 92 -6.34 3.96 3.49
CA TYR A 92 -6.60 2.64 4.07
C TYR A 92 -7.99 2.09 3.70
N ALA A 93 -8.40 2.24 2.44
CA ALA A 93 -9.68 1.72 1.96
C ALA A 93 -9.60 0.21 1.69
N LEU A 94 -10.52 -0.58 2.27
CA LEU A 94 -10.55 -2.04 2.09
C LEU A 94 -10.66 -2.50 0.61
N PRO A 95 -11.44 -1.84 -0.27
CA PRO A 95 -11.43 -2.18 -1.69
C PRO A 95 -10.05 -2.00 -2.34
N ALA A 96 -9.29 -0.98 -1.93
CA ALA A 96 -7.96 -0.73 -2.45
C ALA A 96 -6.95 -1.78 -2.00
N TYR A 97 -7.08 -2.33 -0.78
CA TYR A 97 -6.33 -3.51 -0.34
C TYR A 97 -6.57 -4.70 -1.26
N LYS A 98 -7.85 -5.04 -1.51
CA LYS A 98 -8.21 -6.17 -2.37
C LYS A 98 -7.66 -5.98 -3.79
N ALA A 99 -7.84 -4.79 -4.35
CA ALA A 99 -7.34 -4.45 -5.68
C ALA A 99 -5.80 -4.48 -5.75
N ALA A 100 -5.09 -3.96 -4.73
CA ALA A 100 -3.63 -3.97 -4.67
C ALA A 100 -3.07 -5.40 -4.61
N THR A 101 -3.69 -6.29 -3.82
CA THR A 101 -3.29 -7.70 -3.77
C THR A 101 -3.38 -8.37 -5.14
N VAL A 102 -4.49 -8.18 -5.86
CA VAL A 102 -4.66 -8.68 -7.23
C VAL A 102 -3.64 -8.04 -8.17
N TYR A 103 -3.45 -6.72 -8.08
CA TYR A 103 -2.50 -5.98 -8.91
C TYR A 103 -1.07 -6.50 -8.78
N TYR A 104 -0.57 -6.68 -7.55
CA TYR A 104 0.79 -7.18 -7.33
C TYR A 104 0.94 -8.64 -7.75
N PHE A 105 -0.10 -9.46 -7.58
CA PHE A 105 -0.09 -10.83 -8.06
C PHE A 105 0.03 -10.90 -9.59
N LEU A 106 -0.75 -10.08 -10.32
CA LEU A 106 -0.69 -9.99 -11.77
C LEU A 106 0.68 -9.48 -12.26
N ILE A 107 1.24 -8.44 -11.62
CA ILE A 107 2.61 -7.97 -11.94
C ILE A 107 3.63 -9.09 -11.73
N GLY A 108 3.52 -9.85 -10.64
CA GLY A 108 4.37 -10.99 -10.38
C GLY A 108 4.30 -12.02 -11.50
N MET A 109 3.09 -12.43 -11.89
CA MET A 109 2.87 -13.38 -12.99
C MET A 109 3.49 -12.90 -14.31
N VAL A 110 3.20 -11.65 -14.71
CA VAL A 110 3.74 -11.07 -15.95
C VAL A 110 5.28 -11.09 -15.94
N ASN A 111 5.92 -10.74 -14.83
CA ASN A 111 7.38 -10.71 -14.76
C ASN A 111 8.01 -12.11 -14.64
N VAL A 112 7.33 -13.07 -14.00
CA VAL A 112 7.78 -14.47 -13.97
C VAL A 112 7.77 -15.05 -15.38
N ILE A 113 6.68 -14.86 -16.14
CA ILE A 113 6.58 -15.33 -17.53
C ILE A 113 7.64 -14.63 -18.40
N SER A 114 7.88 -13.35 -18.15
CA SER A 114 8.82 -12.55 -18.96
C SER A 114 10.28 -12.71 -18.58
N ILE A 115 10.65 -13.46 -17.52
CA ILE A 115 12.03 -13.55 -17.03
C ILE A 115 13.03 -14.06 -18.08
N GLN A 116 12.54 -14.82 -19.07
CA GLN A 116 13.31 -15.28 -20.21
C GLN A 116 13.85 -14.15 -21.09
N HIS A 117 13.26 -12.95 -21.02
CA HIS A 117 13.64 -11.77 -21.80
C HIS A 117 14.67 -10.87 -21.09
N GLY A 118 15.11 -11.24 -19.88
CA GLY A 118 16.24 -10.60 -19.21
C GLY A 118 16.07 -10.36 -17.71
N ALA A 119 17.19 -10.12 -17.05
CA ALA A 119 17.26 -9.92 -15.59
C ALA A 119 16.48 -8.70 -15.08
N ILE A 120 16.09 -7.76 -15.95
CA ILE A 120 15.28 -6.59 -15.57
C ILE A 120 13.93 -6.98 -14.93
N HIS A 121 13.39 -8.15 -15.28
CA HIS A 121 12.15 -8.68 -14.73
C HIS A 121 12.27 -9.15 -13.27
N LEU A 122 13.49 -9.42 -12.77
CA LEU A 122 13.72 -9.70 -11.34
C LEU A 122 13.30 -8.52 -10.46
N GLY A 123 13.51 -7.29 -10.92
CA GLY A 123 13.06 -6.09 -10.22
C GLY A 123 11.54 -6.04 -10.08
N GLY A 124 10.82 -6.40 -11.15
CA GLY A 124 9.35 -6.50 -11.13
C GLY A 124 8.85 -7.59 -10.17
N ILE A 125 9.49 -8.75 -10.15
CA ILE A 125 9.18 -9.84 -9.19
C ILE A 125 9.44 -9.39 -7.76
N ALA A 126 10.59 -8.78 -7.48
CA ALA A 126 10.93 -8.29 -6.14
C ALA A 126 9.92 -7.24 -5.65
N MET A 127 9.51 -6.32 -6.52
CA MET A 127 8.48 -5.32 -6.20
C MET A 127 7.11 -5.96 -5.95
N ALA A 128 6.72 -6.97 -6.74
CA ALA A 128 5.48 -7.71 -6.52
C ALA A 128 5.48 -8.43 -5.17
N LEU A 129 6.57 -9.13 -4.83
CA LEU A 129 6.72 -9.82 -3.55
C LEU A 129 6.72 -8.85 -2.38
N LEU A 130 7.41 -7.71 -2.49
CA LEU A 130 7.42 -6.67 -1.47
C LEU A 130 6.01 -6.06 -1.30
N GLY A 131 5.31 -5.79 -2.40
CA GLY A 131 3.92 -5.30 -2.38
C GLY A 131 2.97 -6.28 -1.67
N LEU A 132 3.04 -7.56 -2.04
CA LEU A 132 2.27 -8.63 -1.38
C LEU A 132 2.64 -8.79 0.09
N TYR A 133 3.93 -8.72 0.44
CA TYR A 133 4.37 -8.79 1.83
C TYR A 133 3.84 -7.61 2.65
N LEU A 134 3.85 -6.38 2.11
CA LEU A 134 3.45 -5.20 2.86
C LEU A 134 1.93 -4.99 2.91
N VAL A 135 1.23 -5.35 1.83
CA VAL A 135 -0.20 -5.06 1.65
C VAL A 135 -1.04 -6.33 1.68
N GLY A 136 -0.57 -7.48 1.22
CA GLY A 136 -1.37 -8.70 0.98
C GLY A 136 -1.44 -9.72 2.13
N ASN A 137 -1.09 -9.36 3.37
CA ASN A 137 -1.08 -10.28 4.52
C ASN A 137 -2.19 -9.98 5.55
N SER A 138 -2.37 -10.86 6.54
CA SER A 138 -3.40 -10.74 7.61
C SER A 138 -3.23 -9.51 8.49
N THR A 139 -2.00 -9.11 8.81
CA THR A 139 -1.73 -7.89 9.59
C THR A 139 -2.12 -6.64 8.81
N ALA A 140 -1.80 -6.59 7.52
CA ALA A 140 -2.22 -5.49 6.65
C ALA A 140 -3.75 -5.44 6.54
N LYS A 141 -4.40 -6.59 6.32
CA LYS A 141 -5.88 -6.70 6.31
C LYS A 141 -6.50 -6.14 7.59
N ALA A 142 -5.94 -6.45 8.77
CA ALA A 142 -6.41 -5.92 10.05
C ALA A 142 -6.41 -4.38 10.08
N VAL A 143 -5.38 -3.74 9.49
CA VAL A 143 -5.31 -2.26 9.36
C VAL A 143 -6.43 -1.72 8.47
N PHE A 144 -6.72 -2.38 7.33
CA PHE A 144 -7.81 -1.96 6.44
C PHE A 144 -9.20 -2.20 7.03
N GLU A 145 -9.36 -3.25 7.84
CA GLU A 145 -10.60 -3.58 8.55
C GLU A 145 -10.76 -2.81 9.87
N ARG A 146 -9.71 -2.07 10.29
CA ARG A 146 -9.66 -1.33 11.56
C ARG A 146 -9.84 -2.24 12.77
N ARG A 147 -9.26 -3.44 12.71
CA ARG A 147 -9.30 -4.47 13.75
C ARG A 147 -7.89 -4.72 14.31
N LEU A 148 -7.83 -5.26 15.53
CA LEU A 148 -6.57 -5.76 16.09
C LEU A 148 -6.17 -7.06 15.37
N PRO A 149 -4.87 -7.25 15.04
CA PRO A 149 -4.41 -8.46 14.35
C PRO A 149 -4.63 -9.76 15.14
N GLU A 150 -4.76 -9.67 16.46
CA GLU A 150 -4.95 -10.79 17.39
C GLU A 150 -6.36 -11.42 17.31
N LEU A 151 -7.27 -10.81 16.55
CA LEU A 151 -8.67 -11.22 16.36
C LEU A 151 -8.92 -11.86 14.98
N LEU A 152 -7.85 -12.19 14.24
CA LEU A 152 -7.84 -12.80 12.89
C LEU A 152 -7.05 -14.10 12.91
#